data_AF-A0A1G4JP84-F1
#
_entry.id   AF-A0A1G4JP84-F1
#
_cell.length_a   1.000
_cell.length_b   1.000
_cell.length_c   1.000
_cell.angle_alpha   90.00
_cell.angle_beta   90.00
_cell.angle_gamma   90.00
#
_symmetry.space_group_name_H-M   'P 1'
#
loop_
_entity.id
_entity.type
_entity.pdbx_description
1 polymer ?
#
loop_
_entity_poly.entity_id
_entity_poly.type
_entity_poly.pdbx_seq_one_letter_code
_entity_poly.pdbx_strand_id
1 'polypeptide(L)'
;MGLLTIIKKQKLKDKECRCLVLGLDNSGKSTVVDWILSTYKHQDRQAITPTVGFQIHTVPFAGHNVQLWDIGGQSTLRPYWDNYFDKTDVLLWVMDIAAASRVDESVHELQTILRNRDRLGYNCRIVVLLNKKDLVNEAENVSQTLQRDLSRLLQLENVPIETRATSALGGEGLETLMESIVGRKRKVLERVS
;
A
#
# COMPACT_ATOMS: atom_id res chain seq x y z
N MET A 1 30.78 0.28 -17.37
CA MET A 1 29.66 0.42 -16.40
C MET A 1 28.55 1.22 -17.05
N GLY A 2 27.35 0.68 -17.20
CA GLY A 2 26.26 1.32 -17.94
C GLY A 2 25.45 2.34 -17.12
N LEU A 3 24.72 3.22 -17.81
CA LEU A 3 23.84 4.24 -17.22
C LEU A 3 22.81 3.65 -16.23
N LEU A 4 22.25 2.48 -16.56
CA LEU A 4 21.35 1.72 -15.68
C LEU A 4 21.98 1.35 -14.34
N THR A 5 23.27 1.02 -14.31
CA THR A 5 24.00 0.68 -13.09
C THR A 5 24.22 1.93 -12.23
N ILE A 6 24.46 3.09 -12.86
CA ILE A 6 24.63 4.38 -12.17
C ILE A 6 23.30 4.82 -11.56
N ILE A 7 22.19 4.76 -12.32
CA ILE A 7 20.84 5.09 -11.82
C ILE A 7 20.44 4.16 -10.66
N LYS A 8 20.69 2.85 -10.77
CA LYS A 8 20.43 1.90 -9.68
C LYS A 8 21.28 2.21 -8.43
N LYS A 9 22.56 2.56 -8.60
CA LYS A 9 23.46 2.96 -7.50
C LYS A 9 23.03 4.29 -6.87
N GLN A 10 22.49 5.22 -7.65
CA GLN A 10 21.96 6.48 -7.13
C GLN A 10 20.66 6.26 -6.35
N LYS A 11 19.68 5.51 -6.89
CA LYS A 11 18.47 5.11 -6.14
C LYS A 11 18.78 4.32 -4.85
N LEU A 12 19.87 3.54 -4.85
CA LEU A 12 20.39 2.86 -3.66
C LEU A 12 21.04 3.82 -2.66
N LYS A 13 21.70 4.88 -3.14
CA LYS A 13 22.27 5.96 -2.32
C LYS A 13 21.22 6.88 -1.73
N ASP A 14 20.13 7.14 -2.44
CA ASP A 14 19.13 8.11 -2.04
C ASP A 14 18.30 7.62 -0.83
N LYS A 15 18.28 6.30 -0.58
CA LYS A 15 17.57 5.64 0.54
C LYS A 15 16.10 6.09 0.70
N GLU A 16 15.50 6.66 -0.34
CA GLU A 16 14.09 7.02 -0.35
C GLU A 16 13.24 5.83 -0.81
N CYS A 17 12.08 5.67 -0.19
CA CYS A 17 11.06 4.70 -0.60
C CYS A 17 9.73 5.45 -0.74
N ARG A 18 9.16 5.46 -1.96
CA ARG A 18 7.84 6.06 -2.20
C ARG A 18 6.75 5.00 -2.03
N CYS A 19 5.92 5.18 -1.02
CA CYS A 19 4.74 4.37 -0.75
C CYS A 19 3.47 5.16 -1.06
N LEU A 20 2.73 4.72 -2.07
CA LEU A 20 1.46 5.31 -2.48
C LEU A 20 0.32 4.60 -1.76
N VAL A 21 -0.46 5.32 -0.95
CA VAL A 21 -1.56 4.76 -0.16
C VAL A 21 -2.88 5.08 -0.85
N LEU A 22 -3.54 4.03 -1.37
CA LEU A 22 -4.79 4.12 -2.14
C LEU A 22 -5.85 3.15 -1.61
N GLY A 23 -7.07 3.30 -2.13
CA GLY A 23 -8.25 2.59 -1.66
C GLY A 23 -9.46 3.52 -1.60
N LEU A 24 -10.64 2.93 -1.50
CA LEU A 24 -11.90 3.69 -1.45
C LEU A 24 -11.94 4.69 -0.29
N ASP A 25 -12.76 5.72 -0.40
CA ASP A 25 -13.13 6.57 0.73
C ASP A 25 -13.59 5.72 1.93
N ASN A 26 -13.31 6.22 3.13
CA ASN A 26 -13.60 5.53 4.40
C ASN A 26 -12.88 4.17 4.61
N SER A 27 -11.98 3.72 3.72
CA SER A 27 -11.29 2.44 3.92
C SER A 27 -10.28 2.42 5.08
N GLY A 28 -9.90 3.60 5.59
CA GLY A 28 -8.97 3.77 6.71
C GLY A 28 -7.53 4.10 6.31
N LYS A 29 -7.29 4.55 5.07
CA LYS A 29 -5.95 4.97 4.57
C LYS A 29 -5.23 5.93 5.52
N SER A 30 -5.86 7.06 5.83
CA SER A 30 -5.29 8.07 6.71
C SER A 30 -5.12 7.55 8.15
N THR A 31 -5.97 6.63 8.61
CA THR A 31 -5.83 5.96 9.91
C THR A 31 -4.62 5.02 9.95
N VAL A 32 -4.32 4.32 8.86
CA VAL A 32 -3.09 3.51 8.72
C VAL A 32 -1.87 4.42 8.74
N VAL A 33 -1.89 5.53 7.98
CA VAL A 33 -0.78 6.49 7.96
C VAL A 33 -0.57 7.11 9.34
N ASP A 34 -1.63 7.55 10.01
CA ASP A 34 -1.60 8.08 11.37
C ASP A 34 -1.09 7.04 12.38
N TRP A 35 -1.40 5.75 12.21
CA TRP A 35 -0.82 4.68 13.04
C TRP A 35 0.69 4.61 12.85
N ILE A 36 1.16 4.60 11.59
CA ILE A 36 2.60 4.57 11.28
C ILE A 36 3.30 5.80 11.87
N LEU A 37 2.70 6.99 11.77
CA LEU A 37 3.27 8.22 12.33
C LEU A 37 3.35 8.16 13.85
N SER A 38 2.32 7.64 14.50
CA SER A 38 2.32 7.47 15.96
C SER A 38 3.38 6.48 16.42
N THR A 39 3.49 5.34 15.75
CA THR A 39 4.43 4.28 16.10
C THR A 39 5.89 4.65 15.84
N TYR A 40 6.19 5.24 14.68
CA TYR A 40 7.58 5.44 14.24
C TYR A 40 8.09 6.88 14.33
N LYS A 41 7.19 7.86 14.50
CA LYS A 41 7.56 9.26 14.74
C LYS A 41 7.15 9.78 16.12
N HIS A 42 6.56 8.93 16.97
CA HIS A 42 6.06 9.29 18.29
C HIS A 42 5.11 10.50 18.25
N GLN A 43 4.30 10.58 17.20
CA GLN A 43 3.27 11.61 17.07
C GLN A 43 1.99 11.17 17.79
N ASP A 44 1.32 12.11 18.44
CA ASP A 44 0.01 11.83 18.99
C ASP A 44 -0.99 11.55 17.87
N ARG A 45 -1.84 10.55 18.11
CA ARG A 45 -2.95 10.16 17.21
C ARG A 45 -3.88 11.36 17.00
N GLN A 46 -4.19 11.67 15.75
CA GLN A 46 -5.06 12.80 15.42
C GLN A 46 -6.48 12.36 15.06
N ALA A 47 -7.44 13.28 15.23
CA ALA A 47 -8.77 13.09 14.67
C ALA A 47 -8.68 13.13 13.13
N ILE A 48 -9.10 12.05 12.49
CA ILE A 48 -9.01 11.88 11.04
C ILE A 48 -10.31 12.37 10.38
N THR A 49 -10.18 13.24 9.38
CA THR A 49 -11.26 13.70 8.51
C THR A 49 -11.06 13.18 7.09
N PRO A 50 -12.09 13.15 6.22
CA PRO A 50 -11.92 12.73 4.84
C PRO A 50 -10.89 13.59 4.10
N THR A 51 -9.83 12.95 3.57
CA THR A 51 -8.77 13.62 2.83
C THR A 51 -9.28 14.21 1.50
N VAL A 52 -9.10 15.51 1.32
CA VAL A 52 -9.32 16.20 0.04
C VAL A 52 -7.96 16.35 -0.65
N GLY A 53 -7.81 15.79 -1.85
CA GLY A 53 -6.54 15.78 -2.56
C GLY A 53 -5.58 14.74 -2.01
N PHE A 54 -4.47 15.18 -1.39
CA PHE A 54 -3.44 14.28 -0.87
C PHE A 54 -2.66 14.88 0.31
N GLN A 55 -2.04 14.00 1.11
CA GLN A 55 -1.07 14.33 2.15
C GLN A 55 0.21 13.53 1.96
N ILE A 56 1.35 14.12 2.30
CA ILE A 56 2.66 13.46 2.23
C ILE A 56 3.31 13.49 3.60
N HIS A 57 3.70 12.32 4.09
CA HIS A 57 4.44 12.19 5.33
C HIS A 57 5.74 11.42 5.13
N THR A 58 6.83 11.95 5.68
CA THR A 58 8.14 11.26 5.66
C THR A 58 8.42 10.62 7.01
N VAL A 59 8.66 9.30 6.99
CA VAL A 59 8.95 8.45 8.14
C VAL A 59 10.34 7.83 7.98
N PRO A 60 11.31 8.16 8.85
CA PRO A 60 12.58 7.45 8.90
C PRO A 60 12.38 6.01 9.38
N PHE A 61 12.84 5.02 8.62
CA PHE A 61 12.74 3.61 9.00
C PHE A 61 13.88 2.78 8.40
N ALA A 62 14.59 2.01 9.23
CA ALA A 62 15.71 1.14 8.81
C ALA A 62 16.76 1.82 7.92
N GLY A 63 17.06 3.10 8.19
CA GLY A 63 17.99 3.91 7.40
C GLY A 63 17.43 4.45 6.08
N HIS A 64 16.14 4.23 5.79
CA HIS A 64 15.42 4.79 4.66
C HIS A 64 14.50 5.95 5.08
N ASN A 65 14.24 6.85 4.13
CA ASN A 65 13.16 7.84 4.24
C ASN A 65 11.94 7.33 3.47
N VAL A 66 10.96 6.83 4.19
CA VAL A 66 9.70 6.34 3.60
C VAL A 66 8.74 7.51 3.44
N GLN A 67 8.38 7.84 2.21
CA GLN A 67 7.38 8.85 1.89
C GLN A 67 6.02 8.16 1.71
N LEU A 68 5.09 8.40 2.63
CA LEU A 68 3.71 7.94 2.56
C LEU A 68 2.88 9.00 1.85
N TRP A 69 2.32 8.66 0.69
CA TRP A 69 1.44 9.51 -0.10
C TRP A 69 -0.01 9.05 0.12
N ASP A 70 -0.70 9.67 1.07
CA ASP A 70 -2.12 9.41 1.35
C ASP A 70 -3.00 10.19 0.39
N ILE A 71 -3.73 9.51 -0.49
CA ILE A 71 -4.56 10.16 -1.50
C ILE A 71 -6.05 9.98 -1.15
N GLY A 72 -6.86 11.01 -1.37
CA GLY A 72 -8.30 10.96 -1.22
C GLY A 72 -8.94 9.85 -2.07
N GLY A 73 -9.86 9.10 -1.47
CA GLY A 73 -10.50 7.94 -2.11
C GLY A 73 -11.94 8.15 -2.59
N GLN A 74 -12.46 9.38 -2.46
CA GLN A 74 -13.81 9.72 -2.90
C GLN A 74 -13.95 9.48 -4.40
N SER A 75 -15.10 9.01 -4.86
CA SER A 75 -15.36 8.69 -6.27
C SER A 75 -14.99 9.82 -7.23
N THR A 76 -15.21 11.07 -6.83
CA THR A 76 -14.86 12.28 -7.59
C THR A 76 -13.35 12.51 -7.73
N LEU A 77 -12.53 11.93 -6.86
CA LEU A 77 -11.07 12.07 -6.83
C LEU A 77 -10.34 10.92 -7.53
N ARG A 78 -10.97 9.74 -7.66
CA ARG A 78 -10.33 8.54 -8.24
C ARG A 78 -9.82 8.72 -9.67
N PRO A 79 -10.47 9.49 -10.56
CA PRO A 79 -9.94 9.76 -11.90
C PRO A 79 -8.55 10.42 -11.91
N TYR A 80 -8.11 11.00 -10.78
CA TYR A 80 -6.82 11.68 -10.66
C TYR A 80 -5.75 10.86 -9.95
N TRP A 81 -6.03 9.61 -9.52
CA TRP A 81 -5.07 8.76 -8.82
C TRP A 81 -3.81 8.49 -9.65
N ASP A 82 -3.98 8.39 -10.95
CA ASP A 82 -2.95 8.12 -11.94
C ASP A 82 -1.86 9.20 -12.03
N ASN A 83 -2.17 10.42 -11.57
CA ASN A 83 -1.21 11.53 -11.45
C ASN A 83 -0.15 11.28 -10.37
N TYR A 84 -0.37 10.30 -9.48
CA TYR A 84 0.54 9.99 -8.37
C TYR A 84 1.38 8.74 -8.60
N PHE A 85 1.20 8.02 -9.72
CA PHE A 85 1.78 6.69 -9.92
C PHE A 85 3.29 6.70 -10.17
N ASP A 86 3.82 7.75 -10.80
CA ASP A 86 5.24 7.82 -11.18
C ASP A 86 6.19 7.55 -10.01
N LYS A 87 7.29 6.83 -10.22
CA LYS A 87 8.29 6.57 -9.15
C LYS A 87 7.74 5.89 -7.88
N THR A 88 6.56 5.27 -7.92
CA THR A 88 6.02 4.50 -6.79
C THR A 88 6.82 3.20 -6.61
N ASP A 89 7.41 2.99 -5.43
CA ASP A 89 8.10 1.74 -5.10
C ASP A 89 7.13 0.70 -4.50
N VAL A 90 6.12 1.18 -3.75
CA VAL A 90 5.07 0.35 -3.13
C VAL A 90 3.70 1.00 -3.29
N LEU A 91 2.72 0.24 -3.75
CA LEU A 91 1.29 0.56 -3.66
C LEU A 91 0.73 -0.14 -2.43
N LEU A 92 0.26 0.64 -1.46
CA LEU A 92 -0.48 0.16 -0.29
C LEU A 92 -1.98 0.36 -0.55
N TRP A 93 -2.69 -0.71 -0.90
CA TRP A 93 -4.13 -0.69 -1.14
C TRP A 93 -4.89 -1.03 0.13
N VAL A 94 -5.70 -0.11 0.65
CA VAL A 94 -6.47 -0.29 1.88
C VAL A 94 -7.94 -0.57 1.52
N MET A 95 -8.43 -1.74 1.93
CA MET A 95 -9.78 -2.23 1.70
C MET A 95 -10.52 -2.34 3.03
N ASP A 96 -11.77 -1.86 3.09
CA ASP A 96 -12.64 -2.05 4.26
C ASP A 96 -13.37 -3.38 4.14
N ILE A 97 -13.02 -4.36 4.99
CA ILE A 97 -13.68 -5.67 4.97
C ILE A 97 -14.96 -5.72 5.80
N ALA A 98 -15.25 -4.70 6.61
CA ALA A 98 -16.52 -4.57 7.31
C ALA A 98 -17.61 -4.02 6.39
N ALA A 99 -17.24 -3.31 5.32
CA ALA A 99 -18.16 -2.80 4.29
C ALA A 99 -18.33 -3.80 3.13
N ALA A 100 -18.93 -4.96 3.39
CA ALA A 100 -19.08 -6.05 2.42
C ALA A 100 -19.68 -5.60 1.06
N SER A 101 -20.64 -4.67 1.07
CA SER A 101 -21.26 -4.13 -0.15
C SER A 101 -20.33 -3.32 -1.05
N ARG A 102 -19.14 -2.93 -0.57
CA ARG A 102 -18.14 -2.14 -1.29
C ARG A 102 -16.88 -2.92 -1.64
N VAL A 103 -16.79 -4.19 -1.25
CA VAL A 103 -15.63 -5.03 -1.57
C VAL A 103 -15.47 -5.15 -3.08
N ASP A 104 -16.54 -5.44 -3.82
CA ASP A 104 -16.50 -5.58 -5.27
C ASP A 104 -16.07 -4.28 -5.97
N GLU A 105 -16.56 -3.13 -5.49
CA GLU A 105 -16.12 -1.80 -5.94
C GLU A 105 -14.61 -1.63 -5.72
N SER A 106 -14.10 -2.01 -4.54
CA SER A 106 -12.68 -1.88 -4.21
C SER A 106 -11.80 -2.81 -5.06
N VAL A 107 -12.25 -4.05 -5.27
CA VAL A 107 -11.55 -5.01 -6.14
C VAL A 107 -11.52 -4.51 -7.58
N HIS A 108 -12.63 -3.96 -8.09
CA HIS A 108 -12.71 -3.41 -9.44
C HIS A 108 -11.75 -2.23 -9.66
N GLU A 109 -11.69 -1.30 -8.71
CA GLU A 109 -10.75 -0.18 -8.75
C GLU A 109 -9.29 -0.64 -8.72
N LEU A 110 -8.96 -1.60 -7.84
CA LEU A 110 -7.63 -2.20 -7.80
C LEU A 110 -7.28 -2.85 -9.15
N GLN A 111 -8.19 -3.65 -9.72
CA GLN A 111 -7.99 -4.25 -11.04
C GLN A 111 -7.77 -3.21 -12.14
N THR A 112 -8.48 -2.09 -12.09
CA THR A 112 -8.32 -0.99 -13.05
C THR A 112 -6.92 -0.36 -12.96
N ILE A 113 -6.39 -0.19 -11.76
CA ILE A 113 -5.00 0.25 -11.55
C ILE A 113 -4.01 -0.79 -12.09
N LEU A 114 -4.24 -2.07 -11.82
CA LEU A 114 -3.35 -3.15 -12.25
C LEU A 114 -3.34 -3.38 -13.76
N ARG A 115 -4.45 -3.16 -14.45
CA ARG A 115 -4.48 -3.17 -15.93
C ARG A 115 -3.65 -2.04 -16.52
N ASN A 116 -3.49 -0.94 -15.80
CA ASN A 116 -2.68 0.23 -16.19
C ASN A 116 -1.30 0.22 -15.51
N ARG A 117 -0.73 -0.97 -15.26
CA ARG A 117 0.51 -1.17 -14.49
C ARG A 117 1.70 -0.40 -15.01
N ASP A 118 1.75 -0.12 -16.31
CA ASP A 118 2.85 0.60 -16.96
C ASP A 118 3.10 1.96 -16.29
N ARG A 119 2.04 2.62 -15.83
CA ARG A 119 2.13 3.92 -15.12
C ARG A 119 2.60 3.77 -13.68
N LEU A 120 2.23 2.69 -13.00
CA LEU A 120 2.67 2.39 -11.63
C LEU A 120 4.14 1.92 -11.59
N GLY A 121 4.61 1.33 -12.70
CA GLY A 121 5.93 0.77 -12.86
C GLY A 121 5.98 -0.72 -12.49
N TYR A 122 6.58 -1.54 -13.35
CA TYR A 122 6.62 -3.00 -13.19
C TYR A 122 7.31 -3.49 -11.91
N ASN A 123 8.16 -2.67 -11.29
CA ASN A 123 8.85 -3.01 -10.03
C ASN A 123 8.06 -2.59 -8.78
N CYS A 124 6.93 -1.90 -8.95
CA CYS A 124 6.06 -1.52 -7.85
C CYS A 124 5.53 -2.77 -7.17
N ARG A 125 5.72 -2.86 -5.86
CA ARG A 125 5.19 -3.93 -5.02
C ARG A 125 3.82 -3.53 -4.50
N ILE A 126 2.95 -4.51 -4.35
CA ILE A 126 1.55 -4.23 -4.02
C ILE A 126 1.22 -4.97 -2.75
N VAL A 127 0.80 -4.20 -1.74
CA VAL A 127 0.40 -4.68 -0.43
C VAL A 127 -1.05 -4.30 -0.24
N VAL A 128 -1.92 -5.28 -0.04
CA VAL A 128 -3.34 -5.10 0.22
C VAL A 128 -3.59 -5.27 1.72
N LEU A 129 -4.12 -4.23 2.36
CA LEU A 129 -4.59 -4.26 3.73
C LEU A 129 -6.09 -4.52 3.74
N LEU A 130 -6.48 -5.65 4.30
CA LEU A 130 -7.86 -6.01 4.64
C LEU A 130 -8.17 -5.40 6.00
N ASN A 131 -8.57 -4.14 6.00
CA ASN A 131 -8.65 -3.27 7.17
C ASN A 131 -10.03 -3.33 7.84
N LYS A 132 -10.07 -2.88 9.10
CA LYS A 132 -11.23 -2.91 10.00
C LYS A 132 -11.66 -4.33 10.39
N LYS A 133 -10.69 -5.24 10.49
CA LYS A 133 -10.95 -6.62 10.93
C LYS A 133 -11.60 -6.68 12.31
N ASP A 134 -11.34 -5.69 13.16
CA ASP A 134 -11.92 -5.54 14.50
C ASP A 134 -13.45 -5.38 14.49
N LEU A 135 -14.03 -4.98 13.36
CA LEU A 135 -15.48 -4.79 13.20
C LEU A 135 -16.19 -6.03 12.62
N VAL A 136 -15.46 -7.11 12.33
CA VAL A 136 -16.00 -8.29 11.67
C VAL A 136 -15.89 -9.51 12.60
N ASN A 137 -17.02 -10.05 13.05
CA ASN A 137 -17.05 -11.19 13.97
C ASN A 137 -16.29 -12.43 13.43
N GLU A 138 -16.41 -12.68 12.12
CA GLU A 138 -15.71 -13.76 11.41
C GLU A 138 -14.58 -13.23 10.52
N ALA A 139 -13.83 -12.23 11.01
CA ALA A 139 -12.80 -11.55 10.25
C ALA A 139 -11.80 -12.49 9.58
N GLU A 140 -11.44 -13.60 10.25
CA GLU A 140 -10.49 -14.58 9.72
C GLU A 140 -11.04 -15.28 8.48
N ASN A 141 -12.30 -15.76 8.52
CA ASN A 141 -12.95 -16.41 7.38
C ASN A 141 -13.10 -15.46 6.19
N VAL A 142 -13.54 -14.22 6.46
CA VAL A 142 -13.69 -13.17 5.45
C VAL A 142 -12.33 -12.83 4.84
N SER A 143 -11.31 -12.65 5.67
CA SER A 143 -9.96 -12.33 5.22
C SER A 143 -9.36 -13.44 4.38
N GLN A 144 -9.48 -14.71 4.80
CA GLN A 144 -8.99 -15.86 4.04
C GLN A 144 -9.70 -16.00 2.69
N THR A 145 -11.01 -15.78 2.65
CA THR A 145 -11.80 -15.83 1.41
C THR A 145 -11.35 -14.73 0.45
N LEU A 146 -11.25 -13.49 0.92
CA LEU A 146 -10.79 -12.36 0.11
C LEU A 146 -9.35 -12.53 -0.34
N GLN A 147 -8.46 -13.05 0.51
CA GLN A 147 -7.08 -13.35 0.13
C GLN A 147 -7.02 -14.36 -1.01
N ARG A 148 -7.83 -15.43 -0.96
CA ARG A 148 -7.92 -16.43 -2.04
C ARG A 148 -8.45 -15.81 -3.33
N ASP A 149 -9.50 -15.00 -3.22
CA ASP A 149 -10.18 -14.42 -4.38
C ASP A 149 -9.28 -13.36 -5.05
N LEU A 150 -8.64 -12.49 -4.27
CA LEU A 150 -7.61 -11.55 -4.75
C LEU A 150 -6.44 -12.29 -5.39
N SER A 151 -5.94 -13.35 -4.75
CA SER A 151 -4.84 -14.15 -5.32
C SER A 151 -5.23 -14.75 -6.67
N ARG A 152 -6.44 -15.28 -6.80
CA ARG A 152 -6.94 -15.86 -8.07
C ARG A 152 -7.13 -14.80 -9.15
N LEU A 153 -7.75 -13.67 -8.81
CA LEU A 153 -8.00 -12.58 -9.74
C LEU A 153 -6.70 -11.96 -10.26
N LEU A 154 -5.66 -11.90 -9.42
CA LEU A 154 -4.45 -11.14 -9.69
C LEU A 154 -3.27 -12.01 -10.13
N GLN A 155 -3.38 -13.35 -9.98
CA GLN A 155 -2.54 -14.31 -10.71
C GLN A 155 -2.63 -14.11 -12.23
N LEU A 156 -3.78 -13.68 -12.75
CA LEU A 156 -3.98 -13.38 -14.18
C LEU A 156 -3.10 -12.21 -14.65
N GLU A 157 -2.73 -11.31 -13.74
CA GLU A 157 -1.93 -10.11 -14.03
C GLU A 157 -0.42 -10.33 -13.75
N ASN A 158 -0.03 -11.54 -13.31
CA ASN A 158 1.35 -11.91 -12.96
C ASN A 158 2.04 -10.93 -11.98
N VAL A 159 1.25 -10.35 -11.05
CA VAL A 159 1.74 -9.42 -10.02
C VAL A 159 1.77 -10.12 -8.67
N PRO A 160 2.93 -10.25 -8.01
CA PRO A 160 2.98 -10.79 -6.65
C PRO A 160 2.39 -9.75 -5.68
N ILE A 161 1.30 -10.12 -5.02
CA ILE A 161 0.60 -9.28 -4.06
C ILE A 161 0.74 -9.87 -2.67
N GLU A 162 1.07 -9.02 -1.71
CA GLU A 162 1.05 -9.35 -0.30
C GLU A 162 -0.29 -8.90 0.27
N THR A 163 -0.94 -9.74 1.07
CA THR A 163 -2.24 -9.41 1.67
C THR A 163 -2.14 -9.56 3.19
N ARG A 164 -2.73 -8.63 3.94
CA ARG A 164 -2.68 -8.61 5.41
C ARG A 164 -4.03 -8.24 5.99
N ALA A 165 -4.54 -9.02 6.94
CA ALA A 165 -5.68 -8.62 7.76
C ALA A 165 -5.22 -7.63 8.83
N THR A 166 -5.83 -6.45 8.90
CA THR A 166 -5.37 -5.36 9.77
C THR A 166 -6.49 -4.64 10.52
N SER A 167 -6.15 -4.11 11.68
CA SER A 167 -6.92 -3.04 12.33
C SER A 167 -6.04 -1.80 12.43
N ALA A 168 -6.33 -0.77 11.62
CA ALA A 168 -5.58 0.49 11.68
C ALA A 168 -5.74 1.24 13.02
N LEU A 169 -6.88 1.03 13.70
CA LEU A 169 -7.15 1.65 14.98
C LEU A 169 -6.33 0.99 16.09
N GLY A 170 -6.37 -0.35 16.17
CA GLY A 170 -5.62 -1.14 17.17
C GLY A 170 -4.15 -1.38 16.84
N GLY A 171 -3.75 -1.25 15.57
CA GLY A 171 -2.40 -1.55 15.10
C GLY A 171 -2.14 -3.00 14.69
N GLU A 172 -3.09 -3.89 14.96
CA GLU A 172 -2.94 -5.30 14.66
C GLU A 172 -2.69 -5.54 13.17
N GLY A 173 -1.66 -6.31 12.85
CA GLY A 173 -1.26 -6.64 11.48
C GLY A 173 -0.42 -5.58 10.77
N LEU A 174 -0.16 -4.43 11.42
CA LEU A 174 0.67 -3.34 10.89
C LEU A 174 2.11 -3.34 11.42
N GLU A 175 2.42 -4.17 12.42
CA GLU A 175 3.69 -4.18 13.17
C GLU A 175 4.92 -4.34 12.26
N THR A 176 4.78 -5.18 11.23
CA THR A 176 5.84 -5.46 10.24
C THR A 176 5.56 -4.81 8.89
N LEU A 177 4.60 -3.90 8.80
CA LEU A 177 4.22 -3.28 7.53
C LEU A 177 5.37 -2.43 6.96
N MET A 178 6.06 -1.66 7.81
CA MET A 178 7.19 -0.85 7.37
C MET A 178 8.36 -1.68 6.85
N GLU A 179 8.59 -2.87 7.44
CA GLU A 179 9.55 -3.84 6.93
C GLU A 179 9.15 -4.33 5.54
N SER A 180 7.87 -4.61 5.31
CA SER A 180 7.38 -4.90 3.96
C SER A 180 7.51 -3.69 3.04
N ILE A 181 7.21 -2.47 3.46
CA ILE A 181 7.33 -1.27 2.61
C ILE A 181 8.79 -1.01 2.19
N VAL A 182 9.77 -1.29 3.03
CA VAL A 182 11.20 -1.13 2.68
C VAL A 182 11.81 -2.39 2.06
N GLY A 183 11.29 -3.57 2.41
CA GLY A 183 11.87 -4.87 2.11
C GLY A 183 11.92 -5.19 0.62
N ARG A 184 13.11 -5.12 0.02
CA ARG A 184 13.34 -5.64 -1.33
C ARG A 184 13.36 -7.17 -1.30
N LYS A 185 12.72 -7.84 -2.26
CA LYS A 185 12.96 -9.28 -2.52
C LYS A 185 14.46 -9.48 -2.74
N ARG A 186 15.13 -10.07 -1.76
CA ARG A 186 16.58 -10.36 -1.75
C ARG A 186 17.02 -11.41 -2.80
N LYS A 187 16.12 -11.89 -3.67
CA LYS A 187 16.32 -13.14 -4.46
C LYS A 187 16.77 -13.00 -5.93
N VAL A 188 17.12 -11.82 -6.45
CA VAL A 188 17.54 -11.69 -7.88
C VAL A 188 19.05 -11.52 -8.06
N LEU A 189 19.83 -11.34 -7.00
CA LEU A 189 21.29 -11.14 -7.11
C LEU A 189 22.15 -12.39 -6.87
N GLU A 190 21.56 -13.54 -6.50
CA GLU A 190 22.30 -14.80 -6.28
C GLU A 190 22.28 -15.74 -7.50
N ARG A 191 21.82 -15.27 -8.68
CA ARG A 191 21.85 -16.07 -9.93
C ARG A 191 22.85 -15.56 -10.96
N VAL A 192 23.71 -14.62 -10.59
CA VAL A 192 24.82 -14.16 -11.43
C VAL A 192 26.08 -14.05 -10.56
N SER A 193 26.55 -15.20 -10.09
CA SER A 193 27.87 -15.41 -9.52
C SER A 193 28.30 -16.83 -9.85
#